data_AF-A0A1F4JHE5-F1
#
_entry.id   AF-A0A1F4JHE5-F1
#
_cell.length_a   1.000
_cell.length_b   1.000
_cell.length_c   1.000
_cell.angle_alpha   90.00
_cell.angle_beta   90.00
_cell.angle_gamma   90.00
#
_symmetry.space_group_name_H-M   'P 1'
#
loop_
_entity.id
_entity.type
_entity.pdbx_description
1 polymer ?
#
loop_
_entity_poly.entity_id
_entity_poly.type
_entity_poly.pdbx_seq_one_letter_code
_entity_poly.pdbx_strand_id
1 'polypeptide(L)'
;MTKLKIKYFLLGAIIAGPLLFILLMSLRGIGDKPSLDYMAVEAAAKGIHCPDGAAWEYGNWGESGWVVACKLNHGPYIAAEHGHVVIKSEYSMGKLIGETKVFDASGKVVKSESNK
;
A
#
# COMPACT_ATOMS: atom_id res chain seq x y z
N MET A 1 -74.42 -18.90 -20.86
CA MET A 1 -74.29 -17.44 -20.98
C MET A 1 -73.24 -16.97 -19.97
N THR A 2 -72.24 -16.21 -20.45
CA THR A 2 -71.39 -15.21 -19.73
C THR A 2 -70.60 -15.65 -18.48
N LYS A 3 -69.37 -15.21 -18.16
CA LYS A 3 -68.20 -14.51 -18.76
C LYS A 3 -67.44 -13.95 -17.52
N LEU A 4 -66.08 -13.96 -17.52
CA LEU A 4 -65.18 -12.99 -16.84
C LEU A 4 -65.16 -12.94 -15.28
N LYS A 5 -64.10 -12.62 -14.53
CA LYS A 5 -62.66 -12.26 -14.71
C LYS A 5 -62.06 -12.29 -13.28
N ILE A 6 -60.95 -12.99 -13.02
CA ILE A 6 -59.57 -12.47 -12.93
C ILE A 6 -59.27 -11.48 -11.76
N LYS A 7 -58.18 -11.80 -11.05
CA LYS A 7 -57.27 -10.97 -10.21
C LYS A 7 -57.61 -10.81 -8.72
N TYR A 8 -57.20 -11.80 -7.92
CA TYR A 8 -56.52 -11.48 -6.66
C TYR A 8 -55.03 -11.29 -6.98
N PHE A 9 -54.65 -10.01 -7.11
CA PHE A 9 -53.27 -9.50 -7.08
C PHE A 9 -52.66 -9.98 -5.74
N LEU A 10 -51.74 -10.94 -5.69
CA LEU A 10 -50.30 -10.81 -5.93
C LEU A 10 -49.66 -9.58 -5.27
N LEU A 11 -48.63 -9.87 -4.46
CA LEU A 11 -47.57 -8.99 -3.95
C LEU A 11 -47.89 -8.10 -2.74
N GLY A 12 -47.87 -8.72 -1.56
CA GLY A 12 -47.51 -8.06 -0.30
C GLY A 12 -46.10 -8.42 0.19
N ALA A 13 -45.24 -8.92 -0.71
CA ALA A 13 -43.79 -9.00 -0.49
C ALA A 13 -43.15 -7.82 -1.25
N ILE A 14 -42.01 -7.31 -0.76
CA ILE A 14 -41.17 -6.27 -1.39
C ILE A 14 -41.49 -4.82 -0.94
N ILE A 15 -41.42 -4.50 0.36
CA ILE A 15 -41.02 -3.14 0.81
C ILE A 15 -40.09 -3.20 2.04
N ALA A 16 -39.11 -4.12 2.01
CA ALA A 16 -37.94 -4.08 2.90
C ALA A 16 -36.64 -4.21 2.08
N GLY A 17 -36.69 -3.80 0.80
CA GLY A 17 -35.67 -4.14 -0.20
C GLY A 17 -34.55 -3.12 -0.42
N PRO A 18 -34.81 -1.80 -0.54
CA PRO A 18 -33.74 -0.89 -0.99
C PRO A 18 -33.00 -0.17 0.15
N LEU A 19 -33.67 0.18 1.26
CA LEU A 19 -33.03 0.97 2.34
C LEU A 19 -32.08 0.14 3.21
N LEU A 20 -32.38 -1.15 3.44
CA LEU A 20 -31.49 -2.04 4.19
C LEU A 20 -30.22 -2.39 3.39
N PHE A 21 -30.33 -2.47 2.06
CA PHE A 21 -29.19 -2.72 1.18
C PHE A 21 -28.23 -1.52 1.10
N ILE A 22 -28.75 -0.29 1.11
CA ILE A 22 -27.95 0.94 1.15
C ILE A 22 -27.22 1.07 2.51
N LEU A 23 -27.85 0.65 3.62
CA LEU A 23 -27.20 0.63 4.93
C LEU A 23 -26.09 -0.44 5.02
N LEU A 24 -26.30 -1.62 4.42
CA LEU A 24 -25.30 -2.70 4.39
C LEU A 24 -24.11 -2.40 3.46
N MET A 25 -24.30 -1.60 2.40
CA MET A 25 -23.19 -1.19 1.52
C MET A 25 -22.28 -0.12 2.13
N SER A 26 -22.72 0.61 3.16
CA SER A 26 -21.88 1.60 3.85
C SER A 26 -20.86 0.99 4.82
N LEU A 27 -20.94 -0.32 5.12
CA LEU A 27 -20.00 -1.02 6.01
C LEU A 27 -18.86 -1.76 5.28
N ARG A 28 -18.83 -1.75 3.94
CA ARG A 28 -17.75 -2.36 3.14
C ARG A 28 -16.56 -1.43 2.85
N GLY A 29 -16.50 -0.30 3.55
CA GLY A 29 -15.44 0.72 3.40
C GLY A 29 -14.31 0.61 4.41
N ILE A 30 -14.13 -0.52 5.10
CA ILE A 30 -12.91 -0.75 5.88
C ILE A 30 -11.86 -1.29 4.91
N GLY A 31 -11.32 -0.40 4.07
CA GLY A 31 -10.02 -0.67 3.48
C GLY A 31 -9.04 -0.78 4.64
N ASP A 32 -8.37 -1.92 4.75
CA ASP A 32 -7.31 -2.10 5.75
C ASP A 32 -6.36 -0.90 5.64
N LYS A 33 -6.17 -0.20 6.77
CA LYS A 33 -5.23 0.92 6.79
C LYS A 33 -3.86 0.36 6.37
N PRO A 34 -3.11 1.09 5.52
CA PRO A 34 -1.76 0.66 5.19
C PRO A 34 -0.93 0.47 6.47
N SER A 35 -0.04 -0.52 6.46
CA SER A 35 0.84 -0.77 7.61
C SER A 35 1.68 0.48 7.91
N LEU A 36 2.09 0.63 9.16
CA LEU A 36 2.98 1.74 9.55
C LEU A 36 4.29 1.71 8.75
N ASP A 37 4.78 0.52 8.42
CA ASP A 37 5.98 0.30 7.61
C ASP A 37 5.78 0.84 6.18
N TYR A 38 4.66 0.49 5.54
CA TYR A 38 4.32 1.01 4.21
C TYR A 38 4.27 2.55 4.21
N MET A 39 3.60 3.13 5.21
CA MET A 39 3.52 4.58 5.34
C MET A 39 4.89 5.24 5.57
N ALA A 40 5.77 4.58 6.32
CA ALA A 40 7.12 5.09 6.58
C ALA A 40 7.98 5.10 5.31
N VAL A 41 7.94 4.04 4.48
CA VAL A 41 8.65 4.05 3.20
C VAL A 41 8.05 5.05 2.22
N GLU A 42 6.72 5.15 2.11
CA GLU A 42 6.08 6.11 1.22
C GLU A 42 6.41 7.56 1.60
N ALA A 43 6.35 7.88 2.90
CA ALA A 43 6.74 9.20 3.39
C ALA A 43 8.22 9.50 3.12
N ALA A 44 9.10 8.50 3.28
CA ALA A 44 10.54 8.65 3.03
C ALA A 44 10.90 8.73 1.55
N ALA A 45 10.10 8.12 0.67
CA ALA A 45 10.27 8.15 -0.78
C ALA A 45 9.66 9.40 -1.44
N LYS A 46 8.92 10.21 -0.68
CA LYS A 46 8.29 11.43 -1.21
C LYS A 46 9.33 12.38 -1.81
N GLY A 47 9.16 12.69 -3.09
CA GLY A 47 10.04 13.60 -3.84
C GLY A 47 11.30 12.94 -4.40
N ILE A 48 11.45 11.63 -4.20
CA ILE A 48 12.48 10.83 -4.85
C ILE A 48 11.96 10.38 -6.21
N HIS A 49 12.85 10.28 -7.19
CA HIS A 49 12.52 9.82 -8.54
C HIS A 49 13.45 8.69 -8.95
N CYS A 50 12.89 7.67 -9.59
CA CYS A 50 13.71 6.65 -10.22
C CYS A 50 14.38 7.22 -11.49
N PRO A 51 15.64 6.83 -11.76
CA PRO A 51 16.29 7.12 -13.03
C PRO A 51 15.51 6.57 -14.23
N ASP A 52 15.80 7.09 -15.42
CA ASP A 52 15.14 6.69 -16.66
C ASP A 52 15.21 5.16 -16.87
N GLY A 53 14.07 4.57 -17.23
CA GLY A 53 13.95 3.13 -17.46
C GLY A 53 13.80 2.28 -16.19
N ALA A 54 13.88 2.87 -14.99
CA ALA A 54 13.55 2.20 -13.74
C ALA A 54 12.18 2.68 -13.20
N ALA A 55 11.30 1.73 -12.91
CA ALA A 55 9.99 2.00 -12.28
C ALA A 55 10.07 1.77 -10.77
N TRP A 56 9.16 2.38 -10.01
CA TRP A 56 9.00 2.08 -8.58
C TRP A 56 8.53 0.64 -8.35
N GLU A 57 9.14 -0.03 -7.38
CA GLU A 57 8.75 -1.35 -6.90
C GLU A 57 8.66 -1.34 -5.38
N TYR A 58 7.56 -1.89 -4.86
CA TYR A 58 7.34 -2.10 -3.43
C TYR A 58 7.45 -3.58 -3.12
N GLY A 59 8.03 -3.92 -1.98
CA GLY A 59 8.18 -5.29 -1.55
C GLY A 59 8.24 -5.43 -0.04
N ASN A 60 8.27 -6.68 0.42
CA ASN A 60 8.46 -7.00 1.82
C ASN A 60 9.94 -6.85 2.19
N TRP A 61 10.18 -6.43 3.42
CA TRP A 61 11.51 -6.31 4.02
C TRP A 61 11.50 -6.96 5.41
N GLY A 62 12.52 -7.76 5.73
CA GLY A 62 12.61 -8.37 7.05
C GLY A 62 11.43 -9.30 7.38
N GLU A 63 10.94 -9.21 8.62
CA GLU A 63 9.82 -10.04 9.11
C GLU A 63 8.46 -9.42 8.80
N SER A 64 8.38 -8.08 8.89
CA SER A 64 7.11 -7.34 8.72
C SER A 64 7.25 -6.01 7.99
N GLY A 65 8.48 -5.62 7.67
CA GLY A 65 8.80 -4.36 7.05
C GLY A 65 8.42 -4.26 5.58
N TRP A 66 8.58 -3.05 5.05
CA TRP A 66 8.37 -2.72 3.66
C TRP A 66 9.59 -2.04 3.07
N VAL A 67 9.85 -2.34 1.81
CA VAL A 67 10.86 -1.67 0.99
C VAL A 67 10.20 -0.99 -0.19
N VAL A 68 10.75 0.16 -0.56
CA VAL A 68 10.52 0.79 -1.85
C VAL A 68 11.88 0.99 -2.54
N ALA A 69 11.96 0.53 -3.78
CA ALA A 69 13.18 0.61 -4.57
C ALA A 69 12.84 0.87 -6.04
N CYS A 70 13.83 1.35 -6.79
CA CYS A 70 13.72 1.42 -8.24
C CYS A 70 14.06 0.06 -8.86
N LYS A 71 13.27 -0.34 -9.86
CA LYS A 71 13.37 -1.60 -10.58
C LYS A 71 14.81 -1.89 -11.03
N LEU A 72 15.18 -3.16 -10.95
CA LEU A 72 16.56 -3.65 -11.17
C LEU A 72 17.60 -3.09 -10.19
N ASN A 73 17.17 -2.52 -9.05
CA ASN A 73 18.04 -1.80 -8.12
C ASN A 73 18.88 -0.76 -8.89
N HIS A 74 18.20 0.16 -9.57
CA HIS A 74 18.83 1.27 -10.27
C HIS A 74 18.17 2.57 -9.81
N GLY A 75 18.73 3.16 -8.77
CA GLY A 75 18.24 4.33 -8.06
C GLY A 75 18.18 4.10 -6.54
N PRO A 76 17.38 4.91 -5.86
CA PRO A 76 17.22 4.86 -4.41
C PRO A 76 16.58 3.56 -3.92
N TYR A 77 17.02 3.13 -2.74
CA TYR A 77 16.53 1.96 -2.01
C TYR A 77 16.24 2.36 -0.58
N ILE A 78 15.00 2.22 -0.13
CA ILE A 78 14.56 2.61 1.22
C ILE A 78 13.77 1.46 1.82
N ALA A 79 14.15 1.03 3.02
CA ALA A 79 13.42 0.04 3.78
C ALA A 79 12.98 0.61 5.13
N ALA A 80 11.80 0.20 5.57
CA ALA A 80 11.21 0.53 6.85
C ALA A 80 10.71 -0.74 7.54
N GLU A 81 10.83 -0.77 8.86
CA GLU A 81 10.31 -1.83 9.71
C GLU A 81 9.99 -1.25 11.09
N HIS A 82 8.98 -1.79 11.76
CA HIS A 82 8.45 -1.24 13.02
C HIS A 82 8.10 0.26 12.93
N GLY A 83 7.51 0.68 11.82
CA GLY A 83 6.99 2.02 11.59
C GLY A 83 8.03 3.13 11.38
N HIS A 84 9.29 2.79 11.15
CA HIS A 84 10.35 3.76 10.87
C HIS A 84 11.30 3.26 9.80
N VAL A 85 11.99 4.19 9.13
CA VAL A 85 13.03 3.85 8.16
C VAL A 85 14.19 3.18 8.88
N VAL A 86 14.60 2.01 8.41
CA VAL A 86 15.74 1.26 8.96
C VAL A 86 16.97 1.38 8.05
N ILE A 87 16.77 1.50 6.73
CA ILE A 87 17.87 1.57 5.75
C ILE A 87 17.57 2.57 4.63
N LYS A 88 18.61 3.32 4.22
CA LYS A 88 18.66 4.05 2.95
C LYS A 88 19.96 3.75 2.22
N SER A 89 19.86 3.44 0.94
CA SER A 89 20.98 3.13 0.06
C SER A 89 20.70 3.63 -1.35
N GLU A 90 21.74 3.73 -2.17
CA GLU A 90 21.65 4.06 -3.59
C GLU A 90 22.22 2.90 -4.41
N TYR A 91 21.56 2.50 -5.49
CA TYR A 91 22.03 1.44 -6.37
C TYR A 91 22.13 1.95 -7.81
N SER A 92 23.03 1.35 -8.59
CA SER A 92 23.07 1.52 -10.03
C SER A 92 23.27 0.17 -10.70
N MET A 93 22.27 -0.24 -11.49
CA MET A 93 22.32 -1.46 -12.31
C MET A 93 22.60 -2.71 -11.46
N GLY A 94 21.90 -2.84 -10.33
CA GLY A 94 22.05 -3.97 -9.42
C GLY A 94 23.22 -3.84 -8.43
N LYS A 95 24.05 -2.80 -8.51
CA LYS A 95 25.21 -2.61 -7.64
C LYS A 95 24.99 -1.47 -6.67
N LEU A 96 25.31 -1.69 -5.39
CA LEU A 96 25.30 -0.62 -4.40
C LEU A 96 26.34 0.44 -4.80
N ILE A 97 25.91 1.70 -4.87
CA ILE A 97 26.75 2.86 -5.13
C ILE A 97 26.68 3.84 -3.95
N GLY A 98 27.80 4.43 -3.58
CA GLY A 98 27.84 5.40 -2.49
C GLY A 98 27.66 4.78 -1.11
N GLU A 99 26.84 5.41 -0.27
CA GLU A 99 26.72 5.12 1.16
C GLU A 99 25.39 4.44 1.50
N THR A 100 25.47 3.33 2.24
CA THR A 100 24.33 2.75 2.95
C THR A 100 24.27 3.34 4.36
N LYS A 101 23.11 3.87 4.74
CA LYS A 101 22.83 4.38 6.08
C LYS A 101 21.80 3.49 6.77
N VAL A 102 22.11 3.11 8.01
CA VAL A 102 21.20 2.40 8.91
C VAL A 102 20.76 3.35 10.01
N PHE A 103 19.46 3.36 10.27
CA PHE A 103 18.82 4.29 11.20
C PHE A 103 18.25 3.53 12.40
N ASP A 104 18.24 4.19 13.57
CA ASP A 104 17.46 3.74 14.72
C ASP A 104 16.01 4.27 14.67
N ALA A 105 15.20 3.87 15.65
CA ALA A 105 13.80 4.29 15.78
C ALA A 105 13.61 5.81 15.94
N SER A 106 14.64 6.56 16.33
CA SER A 106 14.60 8.03 16.39
C SER A 106 14.91 8.69 15.04
N GLY A 107 15.29 7.91 14.03
CA GLY A 107 15.74 8.39 12.73
C GLY A 107 17.22 8.83 12.73
N LYS A 108 18.00 8.48 13.75
CA LYS A 108 19.43 8.79 13.81
C LYS A 108 20.23 7.70 13.11
N VAL A 109 21.23 8.10 12.33
CA VAL A 109 22.17 7.16 11.70
C VAL A 109 23.02 6.50 12.80
N VAL A 110 22.91 5.17 12.91
CA VAL A 110 23.70 4.35 13.84
C VAL A 110 24.83 3.61 13.15
N LYS A 111 24.74 3.43 11.83
CA LYS A 111 25.79 2.82 11.02
C LYS A 111 25.77 3.42 9.62
N SER A 112 26.96 3.65 9.07
CA SER A 112 27.12 3.92 7.66
C SER A 112 28.26 3.13 7.04
N GLU A 113 28.05 2.68 5.80
CA GLU A 113 29.03 1.94 5.02
C GLU A 113 29.12 2.56 3.64
N SER A 114 30.32 2.97 3.22
CA SER A 114 30.57 3.47 1.88
C SER A 114 31.17 2.37 1.02
N ASN A 115 30.58 2.13 -0.15
CA ASN A 115 31.16 1.27 -1.17
C ASN A 115 32.08 2.14 -2.06
N LYS A 116 33.38 1.82 -2.09
CA LYS A 116 34.42 2.56 -2.82
C LYS A 116 34.74 1.89 -4.14
#